data_AF-A0AAV7RQ95-F1
#
_entry.id   AF-A0AAV7RQ95-F1
#
_cell.length_a   1.000
_cell.length_b   1.000
_cell.length_c   1.000
_cell.angle_alpha   90.00
_cell.angle_beta   90.00
_cell.angle_gamma   90.00
#
_symmetry.space_group_name_H-M   'P 1'
#
loop_
_entity.id
_entity.type
_entity.pdbx_description
1 polymer ?
#
loop_
_entity_poly.entity_id
_entity_poly.type
_entity_poly.pdbx_seq_one_letter_code
_entity_poly.pdbx_strand_id
1 'polypeptide(L)'
;MNVQMVCLADQYISQVNAMFPGSVHDAYILWNSSIPDMMGELQRHRVWLSGDSGYPNLSWLLTPVRNPRTRAEERYNEVHGWTRRVIERTFGLLKARFRCLHMTGGSLFYSPKKVCDIIIACSMLHNLALRRQVPFLQEDDPDDGVVAAVEPVEPVDSDEDDADEDENDNRESVIQQYFQ
;
A
#
# COMPACT_ATOMS: atom_id res chain seq x y z
N MET A 1 12.03 8.94 -4.62
CA MET A 1 11.39 8.00 -5.55
C MET A 1 10.05 7.65 -4.96
N ASN A 2 9.00 7.54 -5.78
CA ASN A 2 7.72 7.00 -5.36
C ASN A 2 7.67 5.51 -5.74
N VAL A 3 7.30 4.65 -4.79
CA VAL A 3 7.28 3.19 -4.95
C VAL A 3 5.89 2.68 -4.63
N GLN A 4 5.20 2.14 -5.63
CA GLN A 4 3.96 1.40 -5.43
C GLN A 4 4.29 -0.08 -5.20
N MET A 5 3.69 -0.68 -4.18
CA MET A 5 3.93 -2.08 -3.82
C MET A 5 2.62 -2.75 -3.38
N VAL A 6 2.42 -3.98 -3.82
CA VAL A 6 1.35 -4.86 -3.35
C VAL A 6 1.99 -6.05 -2.63
N CYS A 7 1.50 -6.34 -1.43
CA CYS A 7 1.94 -7.49 -0.64
C CYS A 7 0.76 -8.35 -0.19
N LEU A 8 1.05 -9.62 0.11
CA LEU A 8 0.12 -10.54 0.74
C LEU A 8 0.23 -10.45 2.28
N ALA A 9 -0.68 -11.11 2.99
CA ALA A 9 -0.73 -11.10 4.47
C ALA A 9 0.54 -11.63 5.15
N ASP A 10 1.32 -12.46 4.45
CA ASP A 10 2.60 -13.03 4.89
C ASP A 10 3.81 -12.14 4.51
N GLN A 11 3.57 -10.90 4.08
CA GLN A 11 4.58 -9.92 3.63
C GLN A 11 5.30 -10.33 2.33
N TYR A 12 4.80 -11.33 1.62
CA TYR A 12 5.28 -11.65 0.27
C TYR A 12 4.88 -10.53 -0.69
N ILE A 13 5.86 -9.94 -1.37
CA ILE A 13 5.66 -8.86 -2.33
C ILE A 13 5.19 -9.46 -3.65
N SER A 14 3.93 -9.25 -4.01
CA SER A 14 3.35 -9.77 -5.26
C SER A 14 3.64 -8.85 -6.45
N GLN A 15 3.74 -7.54 -6.21
CA GLN A 15 4.04 -6.56 -7.24
C GLN A 15 4.80 -5.36 -6.66
N VAL A 16 5.69 -4.78 -7.45
CA VAL A 16 6.44 -3.57 -7.10
C VAL A 16 6.69 -2.72 -8.34
N ASN A 17 6.46 -1.42 -8.23
CA ASN A 17 6.74 -0.42 -9.24
C ASN A 17 7.51 0.74 -8.61
N ALA A 18 8.78 0.90 -8.99
CA ALA A 18 9.67 1.92 -8.46
C ALA A 18 10.13 2.92 -9.54
N MET A 19 9.41 3.03 -10.66
CA MET A 19 9.87 3.77 -11.84
C MET A 19 9.59 5.28 -11.81
N PHE A 20 8.91 5.78 -10.76
CA PHE A 20 8.40 7.15 -10.73
C PHE A 20 9.16 8.06 -9.75
N PRO A 21 9.39 9.34 -10.11
CA PRO A 21 9.87 10.35 -9.18
C PRO A 21 8.96 10.51 -7.96
N GLY A 22 9.50 11.06 -6.87
CA GLY A 22 8.74 11.26 -5.62
C GLY A 22 7.57 12.25 -5.72
N SER A 23 7.51 13.06 -6.77
CA SER A 23 6.45 14.06 -6.99
C SER A 23 5.24 13.53 -7.76
N VAL A 24 5.26 12.27 -8.19
CA VAL A 24 4.17 11.67 -8.96
C VAL A 24 3.10 11.16 -8.00
N HIS A 25 1.83 11.50 -8.27
CA HIS A 25 0.69 11.03 -7.48
C HIS A 25 0.50 9.51 -7.58
N ASP A 26 0.10 8.89 -6.48
CA ASP A 26 -0.05 7.44 -6.38
C ASP A 26 -1.08 6.89 -7.38
N ALA A 27 -2.19 7.60 -7.58
CA ALA A 27 -3.20 7.26 -8.59
C ALA A 27 -2.61 7.20 -10.00
N TYR A 28 -1.69 8.11 -10.37
CA TYR A 28 -1.04 8.06 -11.67
C TYR A 28 -0.18 6.81 -11.82
N ILE A 29 0.52 6.38 -10.77
CA ILE A 29 1.33 5.16 -10.78
C ILE A 29 0.43 3.92 -10.93
N LEU A 30 -0.73 3.91 -10.24
CA LEU A 30 -1.72 2.83 -10.34
C LEU A 30 -2.21 2.64 -11.78
N TRP A 31 -2.63 3.72 -12.44
CA TRP A 31 -3.13 3.66 -13.82
C TRP A 31 -2.04 3.32 -14.84
N ASN A 32 -0.77 3.56 -14.52
CA ASN A 32 0.38 3.17 -15.34
C ASN A 32 1.01 1.83 -14.89
N SER A 33 0.26 1.00 -14.17
CA SER A 33 0.67 -0.34 -13.74
C SER A 33 -0.19 -1.42 -14.40
N SER A 34 0.18 -2.69 -14.23
CA SER A 34 -0.65 -3.82 -14.65
C SER A 34 -1.74 -4.19 -13.61
N ILE A 35 -1.89 -3.42 -12.52
CA ILE A 35 -2.88 -3.70 -11.46
C ILE A 35 -4.30 -3.65 -12.01
N PRO A 36 -4.74 -2.59 -12.74
CA PRO A 36 -6.14 -2.49 -13.15
C PRO A 36 -6.58 -3.69 -14.00
N ASP A 37 -5.76 -4.11 -14.96
CA ASP A 37 -6.03 -5.28 -15.80
C ASP A 37 -6.12 -6.57 -14.99
N MET A 38 -5.17 -6.80 -14.07
CA MET A 38 -5.15 -7.98 -13.20
C MET A 38 -6.38 -8.01 -12.28
N MET A 39 -6.73 -6.86 -11.69
CA MET A 39 -7.80 -6.75 -10.73
C MET A 39 -9.18 -6.87 -11.38
N GLY A 40 -9.34 -6.46 -12.63
CA GLY A 40 -10.58 -6.69 -13.39
C GLY A 40 -10.95 -8.18 -13.49
N GLU A 41 -9.97 -9.08 -13.56
CA GLU A 41 -10.20 -10.53 -13.54
C GLU A 41 -10.43 -11.07 -12.10
N LEU A 42 -9.62 -10.60 -11.15
CA LEU A 42 -9.67 -11.06 -9.75
C LEU A 42 -10.95 -10.61 -9.03
N GLN A 43 -11.50 -9.45 -9.39
CA GLN A 43 -12.74 -8.93 -8.82
C GLN A 43 -13.92 -9.86 -9.08
N ARG A 44 -13.96 -10.55 -10.23
CA ARG A 44 -14.97 -11.58 -10.54
C ARG A 44 -14.95 -12.73 -9.53
N HIS A 45 -13.83 -12.92 -8.85
CA HIS A 45 -13.61 -13.91 -7.81
C HIS A 45 -13.72 -13.33 -6.38
N ARG A 46 -14.31 -12.13 -6.24
CA ARG A 46 -14.49 -11.43 -4.94
C ARG A 46 -13.16 -11.16 -4.23
N VAL A 47 -12.17 -10.72 -5.00
CA VAL A 47 -10.87 -10.26 -4.49
C VAL A 47 -10.80 -8.75 -4.63
N TRP A 48 -10.39 -8.07 -3.55
CA TRP A 48 -10.18 -6.63 -3.51
C TRP A 48 -8.76 -6.31 -3.04
N LEU A 49 -8.25 -5.16 -3.46
CA LEU A 49 -7.07 -4.55 -2.89
C LEU A 49 -7.47 -3.53 -1.82
N SER A 50 -6.65 -3.42 -0.78
CA SER A 50 -6.75 -2.37 0.23
C SER A 50 -5.74 -1.27 -0.12
N GLY A 51 -6.23 -0.10 -0.51
CA GLY A 51 -5.45 1.08 -0.84
C GLY A 51 -5.43 2.12 0.28
N ASP A 52 -4.49 3.04 0.22
CA ASP A 52 -4.54 4.25 1.04
C ASP A 52 -5.57 5.27 0.53
N SER A 53 -5.70 6.40 1.23
CA SER A 53 -6.61 7.49 0.89
C SER A 53 -6.18 8.34 -0.31
N GLY A 54 -4.95 8.17 -0.79
CA GLY A 54 -4.40 8.83 -1.98
C GLY A 54 -4.79 8.14 -3.29
N TYR A 55 -5.35 6.93 -3.22
CA TYR A 55 -5.96 6.25 -4.35
C TYR A 55 -7.46 6.56 -4.49
N PRO A 56 -8.01 6.47 -5.73
CA PRO A 56 -9.45 6.47 -5.92
C PRO A 56 -10.07 5.21 -5.30
N ASN A 57 -11.32 5.32 -4.85
CA ASN A 57 -12.11 4.15 -4.47
C ASN A 57 -12.70 3.53 -5.74
N LEU A 58 -12.26 2.31 -6.06
CA LEU A 58 -12.70 1.58 -7.26
C LEU A 58 -13.45 0.31 -6.86
N SER A 59 -14.11 -0.30 -7.83
CA SER A 59 -14.85 -1.54 -7.65
C SER A 59 -13.98 -2.75 -7.21
N TRP A 60 -12.66 -2.65 -7.36
CA TRP A 60 -11.67 -3.64 -6.93
C TRP A 60 -10.57 -3.07 -5.99
N LEU A 61 -10.57 -1.75 -5.74
CA LEU A 61 -9.63 -1.07 -4.84
C LEU A 61 -10.41 -0.31 -3.78
N LEU A 62 -10.41 -0.86 -2.57
CA LEU A 62 -11.10 -0.28 -1.43
C LEU A 62 -10.18 0.72 -0.73
N THR A 63 -10.71 1.89 -0.38
CA THR A 63 -9.98 2.95 0.35
C THR A 63 -10.74 3.32 1.62
N PRO A 64 -10.07 3.89 2.66
CA PRO A 64 -10.73 4.21 3.91
C PRO A 64 -11.86 5.24 3.71
N VAL A 65 -12.91 5.15 4.51
CA VAL A 65 -14.00 6.12 4.54
C VAL A 65 -13.48 7.39 5.24
N ARG A 66 -13.49 8.54 4.55
CA ARG A 66 -12.93 9.79 5.09
C ARG A 66 -13.70 10.33 6.32
N ASN A 67 -15.03 10.19 6.33
CA ASN A 67 -15.90 10.70 7.39
C ASN A 67 -16.93 9.64 7.80
N PRO A 68 -16.54 8.61 8.58
CA PRO A 68 -17.44 7.53 8.99
C PRO A 68 -18.55 8.09 9.88
N ARG A 69 -19.81 7.74 9.57
CA ARG A 69 -21.02 8.18 10.29
C ARG A 69 -21.74 7.02 10.97
N THR A 70 -21.40 5.79 10.62
CA THR A 70 -22.01 4.57 11.13
C THR A 70 -20.97 3.68 11.81
N ARG A 71 -21.42 2.85 12.76
CA ARG A 71 -20.56 1.86 13.43
C ARG A 71 -19.94 0.86 12.43
N ALA A 72 -20.64 0.57 11.33
CA ALA A 72 -20.13 -0.32 10.29
C ALA A 72 -18.95 0.32 9.54
N GLU A 73 -19.03 1.60 9.19
CA GLU A 73 -17.92 2.34 8.58
C GLU A 73 -16.73 2.49 9.53
N GLU A 74 -16.97 2.73 10.83
CA GLU A 74 -15.92 2.77 11.85
C GLU A 74 -15.16 1.43 11.92
N ARG A 75 -15.88 0.31 11.97
CA ARG A 75 -15.28 -1.04 11.97
C ARG A 75 -14.56 -1.35 10.67
N TYR A 76 -15.11 -0.94 9.53
CA TYR A 76 -14.45 -1.06 8.24
C TYR A 76 -13.11 -0.33 8.26
N ASN A 77 -13.08 0.94 8.69
CA ASN A 77 -11.85 1.71 8.78
C ASN A 77 -10.84 1.10 9.76
N GLU A 78 -11.31 0.54 10.89
CA GLU A 78 -10.45 -0.19 11.83
C GLU A 78 -9.75 -1.36 11.13
N VAL A 79 -10.50 -2.27 10.51
CA VAL A 79 -9.97 -3.44 9.80
C VAL A 79 -9.12 -3.05 8.59
N HIS A 80 -9.50 -1.99 7.88
CA HIS A 80 -8.72 -1.42 6.79
C HIS A 80 -7.34 -0.94 7.29
N GLY A 81 -7.32 -0.27 8.45
CA GLY A 81 -6.09 0.12 9.14
C GLY A 81 -5.22 -1.07 9.53
N TRP A 82 -5.81 -2.15 10.08
CA TRP A 82 -5.07 -3.38 10.37
C TRP A 82 -4.46 -4.01 9.12
N THR A 83 -5.17 -3.96 7.99
CA THR A 83 -4.69 -4.47 6.70
C THR A 83 -3.53 -3.64 6.18
N ARG A 84 -3.61 -2.31 6.27
CA ARG A 84 -2.53 -1.40 5.88
C ARG A 84 -1.25 -1.59 6.68
N ARG A 85 -1.34 -1.94 7.96
CA ARG A 85 -0.15 -2.25 8.77
C ARG A 85 0.71 -3.37 8.18
N VAL A 86 0.13 -4.27 7.37
CA VAL A 86 0.90 -5.33 6.70
C VAL A 86 1.86 -4.75 5.66
N ILE A 87 1.40 -3.82 4.81
CA ILE A 87 2.26 -3.21 3.79
C ILE A 87 3.29 -2.27 4.43
N GLU A 88 2.88 -1.52 5.46
CA GLU A 88 3.79 -0.66 6.24
C GLU A 88 4.91 -1.49 6.88
N ARG A 89 4.55 -2.60 7.54
CA ARG A 89 5.52 -3.55 8.09
C ARG A 89 6.41 -4.16 7.01
N THR A 90 5.86 -4.45 5.83
CA THR A 90 6.65 -4.98 4.70
C THR A 90 7.72 -3.99 4.26
N PHE A 91 7.39 -2.70 4.18
CA PHE A 91 8.38 -1.64 3.93
C PHE A 91 9.41 -1.52 5.05
N GLY A 92 8.98 -1.58 6.32
CA GLY A 92 9.88 -1.56 7.48
C GLY A 92 10.90 -2.69 7.42
N LEU A 93 10.42 -3.93 7.21
CA LEU A 93 11.27 -5.11 7.07
C LEU A 93 12.21 -5.05 5.87
N LEU A 94 11.77 -4.48 4.75
CA LEU A 94 12.60 -4.30 3.57
C LEU A 94 13.76 -3.33 3.87
N LYS A 95 13.48 -2.20 4.54
CA LYS A 95 14.50 -1.22 4.97
C LYS A 95 15.44 -1.76 6.04
N ALA A 96 14.92 -2.53 7.00
CA ALA A 96 15.72 -3.19 8.02
C ALA A 96 16.68 -4.24 7.41
N ARG A 97 16.17 -5.08 6.49
CA ARG A 97 16.96 -6.11 5.81
C ARG A 97 17.99 -5.52 4.86
N PHE A 98 17.65 -4.44 4.16
CA PHE A 98 18.53 -3.76 3.21
C PHE A 98 18.73 -2.31 3.62
N ARG A 99 19.67 -2.07 4.54
CA ARG A 99 19.93 -0.73 5.09
C ARG A 99 20.27 0.33 4.03
N CYS A 100 20.70 -0.06 2.83
CA CYS A 100 20.84 0.87 1.70
C CYS A 100 19.53 1.55 1.26
N LEU A 101 18.38 1.01 1.64
CA LEU A 101 17.06 1.64 1.46
C LEU A 101 16.64 2.50 2.67
N HIS A 102 17.33 2.36 3.80
CA HIS A 102 17.07 3.11 5.01
C HIS A 102 17.90 4.39 5.06
N MET A 103 17.35 5.46 5.63
CA MET A 103 18.03 6.76 5.69
C MET A 103 19.36 6.68 6.46
N THR A 104 19.45 5.82 7.48
CA THR A 104 20.69 5.62 8.27
C THR A 104 21.77 4.82 7.54
N GLY A 105 21.41 4.02 6.52
CA GLY A 105 22.40 3.33 5.68
C GLY A 105 22.96 4.21 4.56
N GLY A 106 22.59 5.50 4.55
CA GLY A 106 23.00 6.51 3.58
C GLY A 106 21.98 6.72 2.47
N SER A 107 21.87 7.94 1.98
CA SER A 107 21.08 8.24 0.78
C SER A 107 21.67 7.53 -0.44
N LEU A 108 20.82 6.93 -1.27
CA LEU A 108 21.26 6.33 -2.53
C LEU A 108 21.69 7.43 -3.53
N PHE A 109 22.96 7.80 -3.53
CA PHE A 109 23.57 8.74 -4.47
C PHE A 109 23.82 8.13 -5.86
N TYR A 110 22.81 7.45 -6.41
CA TYR A 110 22.85 6.87 -7.74
C TYR A 110 21.88 7.58 -8.68
N SER A 111 22.01 7.33 -9.98
CA SER A 111 21.01 7.80 -10.94
C SER A 111 19.63 7.23 -10.61
N PRO A 112 18.52 7.94 -10.88
CA PRO A 112 17.17 7.46 -10.56
C PRO A 112 16.90 6.05 -11.06
N LYS A 113 17.30 5.74 -12.31
CA LYS A 113 17.19 4.40 -12.89
C LYS A 113 17.90 3.33 -12.05
N LYS A 114 19.11 3.62 -11.57
CA LYS A 114 19.87 2.67 -10.73
C LYS A 114 19.21 2.49 -9.36
N VAL A 115 18.62 3.54 -8.81
CA VAL A 115 17.82 3.46 -7.58
C VAL A 115 16.60 2.55 -7.79
N CYS A 116 15.90 2.68 -8.92
CA CYS A 116 14.81 1.75 -9.27
C CYS A 116 15.30 0.30 -9.27
N ASP A 117 16.41 0.02 -9.98
CA ASP A 117 16.98 -1.34 -10.06
C ASP A 117 17.32 -1.90 -8.67
N ILE A 118 17.85 -1.07 -7.76
CA ILE A 118 18.16 -1.46 -6.38
C ILE A 118 16.88 -1.82 -5.62
N ILE A 119 15.83 -0.99 -5.70
CA ILE A 119 14.55 -1.24 -5.02
C ILE A 119 13.91 -2.55 -5.50
N ILE A 120 13.91 -2.79 -6.81
CA ILE A 120 13.40 -4.04 -7.40
C ILE A 120 14.22 -5.24 -6.93
N ALA A 121 15.56 -5.15 -6.98
CA ALA A 121 16.44 -6.23 -6.53
C ALA A 121 16.24 -6.55 -5.04
N CYS A 122 16.14 -5.53 -4.18
CA CYS A 122 15.84 -5.72 -2.75
C CYS A 122 14.49 -6.40 -2.53
N SER A 123 13.46 -6.01 -3.28
CA SER A 123 12.12 -6.62 -3.19
C SER A 123 12.14 -8.11 -3.56
N MET A 124 12.86 -8.47 -4.63
CA MET A 124 13.05 -9.87 -5.03
C MET A 124 13.84 -10.68 -3.98
N LEU A 125 14.91 -10.10 -3.45
CA LEU A 125 15.73 -10.74 -2.42
C LEU A 125 15.00 -10.90 -1.09
N HIS A 126 14.12 -9.96 -0.73
CA HIS A 126 13.22 -10.09 0.43
C HIS A 126 12.31 -11.31 0.28
N ASN A 127 11.64 -11.45 -0.86
CA ASN A 127 10.79 -12.63 -1.13
C ASN A 127 11.58 -13.95 -1.09
N LEU A 128 12.80 -13.96 -1.64
CA LEU A 128 13.68 -15.12 -1.55
C LEU A 128 14.04 -15.44 -0.09
N ALA A 129 14.34 -14.42 0.71
CA ALA A 129 14.66 -14.58 2.11
C ALA A 129 13.46 -15.11 2.93
N LEU A 130 12.24 -14.62 2.67
CA LEU A 130 11.02 -15.16 3.26
C LEU A 130 10.85 -16.64 2.94
N ARG A 131 10.98 -17.03 1.66
CA ARG A 131 10.88 -18.43 1.22
C ARG A 131 11.93 -19.34 1.84
N ARG A 132 13.11 -18.80 2.13
CA ARG A 132 14.23 -19.53 2.75
C ARG A 132 14.23 -19.43 4.28
N GLN A 133 13.23 -18.76 4.88
CA GLN A 133 13.12 -18.53 6.32
C GLN A 133 14.40 -17.91 6.92
N VAL A 134 15.03 -17.00 6.17
CA VAL A 134 16.24 -16.30 6.65
C VAL A 134 15.81 -15.38 7.79
N PRO A 135 16.38 -15.54 9.01
CA PRO A 135 16.01 -14.73 10.16
C PRO A 135 16.25 -13.25 9.87
N PHE A 136 15.40 -12.40 10.41
CA PHE A 136 15.68 -10.97 10.47
C PHE A 136 16.76 -10.74 11.52
N LEU A 137 17.77 -9.94 11.18
CA LEU A 137 18.65 -9.40 12.19
C LEU A 137 17.80 -8.41 12.99
N GLN A 138 17.51 -8.75 14.24
CA GLN A 138 16.70 -7.93 15.12
C GLN A 138 17.53 -6.67 15.42
N GLU A 139 17.22 -5.58 14.74
CA GLU A 139 17.61 -4.24 15.16
C GLU A 139 16.36 -3.62 15.77
N ASP A 140 16.39 -3.33 17.07
CA ASP A 140 15.37 -2.54 17.75
C ASP A 140 15.39 -1.13 17.14
N ASP A 141 14.73 -0.94 16.00
CA ASP A 141 14.60 0.37 15.37
C ASP A 141 13.38 1.07 16.01
N PRO A 142 13.57 2.15 16.79
CA PRO A 142 12.47 2.85 17.46
C PRO A 142 11.45 3.46 16.49
N ASP A 143 11.77 3.55 15.19
CA ASP A 143 10.86 4.00 14.13
C ASP A 143 9.86 2.92 13.68
N ASP A 144 10.14 1.63 13.93
CA ASP A 144 9.22 0.50 13.66
C ASP A 144 8.02 0.50 14.65
N GLY A 145 8.11 1.33 15.71
CA GLY A 145 7.09 1.52 16.74
C GLY A 145 6.20 2.74 16.55
N VAL A 146 6.47 3.59 15.55
CA VAL A 146 5.52 4.65 15.15
C VAL A 146 4.46 3.99 14.28
N VAL A 147 3.60 3.18 14.91
CA VAL A 147 2.22 3.11 14.43
C VAL A 147 1.75 4.55 14.43
N ALA A 148 1.66 5.16 13.24
CA ALA A 148 0.91 6.39 13.11
C ALA A 148 -0.45 6.06 13.74
N ALA A 149 -0.71 6.62 14.93
CA ALA A 149 -2.04 6.63 15.50
C ALA A 149 -2.92 7.08 14.34
N VAL A 150 -3.92 6.26 13.95
CA VAL A 150 -4.77 6.46 12.76
C VAL A 150 -4.91 7.96 12.56
N GLU A 151 -4.11 8.53 11.65
CA GLU A 151 -4.12 9.98 11.56
C GLU A 151 -5.53 10.31 11.10
N PRO A 152 -6.20 11.29 11.74
CA PRO A 152 -7.45 11.80 11.20
C PRO A 152 -7.20 12.03 9.72
N VAL A 153 -8.07 11.47 8.88
CA VAL A 153 -7.96 11.65 7.43
C VAL A 153 -8.08 13.15 7.19
N GLU A 154 -6.96 13.84 7.08
CA GLU A 154 -6.93 15.26 6.74
C GLU A 154 -7.66 15.39 5.39
N PRO A 155 -8.65 16.28 5.29
CA PRO A 155 -9.33 16.51 4.02
C PRO A 155 -8.28 17.03 3.03
N VAL A 156 -7.86 16.18 2.11
CA VAL A 156 -7.08 16.61 0.95
C VAL A 156 -8.06 17.33 0.04
N ASP A 157 -7.86 18.64 -0.13
CA ASP A 157 -8.50 19.46 -1.16
C ASP A 157 -8.06 18.94 -2.53
N SER A 158 -8.70 17.88 -2.99
CA SER A 158 -8.71 17.47 -4.39
C SER A 158 -9.99 18.02 -4.99
N ASP A 159 -9.92 19.24 -5.52
CA ASP A 159 -10.87 19.73 -6.52
C ASP A 159 -10.77 18.80 -7.74
N GLU A 160 -11.53 17.71 -7.74
CA GLU A 160 -11.93 16.88 -8.90
C GLU A 160 -12.82 15.71 -8.37
N ASP A 161 -14.03 16.06 -7.94
CA ASP A 161 -15.16 15.11 -7.74
C ASP A 161 -15.76 14.72 -9.10
N ASP A 162 -14.96 14.07 -9.96
CA ASP A 162 -15.44 13.42 -11.19
C ASP A 162 -15.18 11.90 -11.12
N ALA A 163 -15.49 11.29 -9.97
CA ALA A 163 -15.61 9.84 -9.86
C ALA A 163 -17.09 9.46 -10.08
N ASP A 164 -17.36 8.70 -11.14
CA ASP A 164 -18.69 8.18 -11.48
C ASP A 164 -19.37 7.57 -10.25
N GLU A 165 -20.60 8.02 -9.94
CA GLU A 165 -21.40 7.59 -8.77
C GLU A 165 -21.56 6.06 -8.66
N ASP A 166 -21.41 5.34 -9.77
CA ASP A 166 -21.53 3.87 -9.85
C ASP A 166 -20.39 3.09 -9.16
N GLU A 167 -19.18 3.66 -9.01
CA GLU A 167 -18.05 2.92 -8.41
C GLU A 167 -17.98 3.02 -6.88
N ASN A 168 -18.64 4.01 -6.28
CA ASN A 168 -18.71 4.17 -4.82
C ASN A 168 -19.64 3.13 -4.17
N ASP A 169 -20.59 2.58 -4.93
CA ASP A 169 -21.59 1.59 -4.46
C ASP A 169 -20.93 0.27 -3.99
N ASN A 170 -19.80 -0.12 -4.58
CA ASN A 170 -19.11 -1.35 -4.19
C ASN A 170 -18.54 -1.31 -2.76
N ARG A 171 -17.96 -0.19 -2.32
CA ARG A 171 -17.43 -0.07 -0.95
C ARG A 171 -18.57 -0.12 0.06
N GLU A 172 -19.66 0.60 -0.20
CA GLU A 172 -20.83 0.58 0.68
C GLU A 172 -21.44 -0.81 0.77
N SER A 173 -21.55 -1.53 -0.36
CA SER A 173 -22.00 -2.92 -0.41
C SER A 173 -21.12 -3.84 0.46
N VAL A 174 -19.80 -3.70 0.37
CA VAL A 174 -18.85 -4.47 1.22
C VAL A 174 -19.04 -4.13 2.69
N ILE A 175 -19.19 -2.85 3.05
CA ILE A 175 -19.40 -2.41 4.44
C ILE A 175 -20.69 -3.02 5.00
N GLN A 176 -21.80 -2.89 4.27
CA GLN A 176 -23.11 -3.40 4.70
C GLN A 176 -23.14 -4.93 4.79
N GLN A 177 -22.40 -5.64 3.91
CA GLN A 177 -22.37 -7.09 3.89
C GLN A 177 -21.53 -7.69 5.02
N TYR A 178 -20.38 -7.08 5.36
CA TYR A 178 -19.38 -7.72 6.22
C TYR A 178 -19.15 -7.04 7.58
N PHE A 179 -19.64 -5.81 7.81
CA PHE A 179 -19.27 -5.01 8.99
C PHE A 179 -20.43 -4.61 9.94
N GLN A 180 -21.55 -5.37 9.91
CA GLN A 180 -22.74 -5.16 10.77
C GLN A 180 -22.46 -5.27 12.27
#